data_AF-A0A6B0SRG0-F1
#
_entry.id   AF-A0A6B0SRG0-F1
#
_cell.length_a   1.000
_cell.length_b   1.000
_cell.length_c   1.000
_cell.angle_alpha   90.00
_cell.angle_beta   90.00
_cell.angle_gamma   90.00
#
_symmetry.space_group_name_H-M   'P 1'
#
loop_
_entity.id
_entity.type
_entity.pdbx_description
1 polymer ?
#
loop_
_entity_poly.entity_id
_entity_poly.type
_entity_poly.pdbx_seq_one_letter_code
_entity_poly.pdbx_strand_id
1 'polypeptide(L)'
;MATTHALVGLAIAAVVSLVAPEFGMIAAAAGIAGGVFPDLDLYAGHRRTLHFPVYYAVATVPAVAVALLAPGTWTVGAAGVPSVAA
;
A
#
# COMPACT_ATOMS: atom_id res chain seq x y z
N MET A 1 11.49 -7.87 3.89
CA MET A 1 12.23 -8.12 2.64
C MET A 1 11.61 -7.17 1.63
N ALA A 2 12.35 -6.13 1.23
CA ALA A 2 11.83 -5.04 0.38
C ALA A 2 11.12 -5.53 -0.88
N THR A 3 11.63 -6.61 -1.48
CA THR A 3 11.09 -7.15 -2.72
C THR A 3 9.74 -7.85 -2.54
N THR A 4 9.48 -8.52 -1.43
CA THR A 4 8.21 -9.26 -1.24
C THR A 4 7.04 -8.30 -1.03
N HIS A 5 7.21 -7.24 -0.24
CA HIS A 5 6.15 -6.26 -0.03
C HIS A 5 5.84 -5.48 -1.31
N ALA A 6 6.86 -5.05 -2.05
CA ALA A 6 6.68 -4.39 -3.34
C ALA A 6 6.00 -5.30 -4.37
N LEU A 7 6.33 -6.59 -4.41
CA LEU A 7 5.67 -7.57 -5.29
C LEU A 7 4.20 -7.80 -4.92
N VAL A 8 3.88 -7.86 -3.62
CA VAL A 8 2.48 -7.93 -3.15
C VAL A 8 1.71 -6.66 -3.55
N GLY A 9 2.31 -5.49 -3.38
CA GLY A 9 1.78 -4.21 -3.89
C GLY A 9 1.46 -4.23 -5.37
N LEU A 10 2.38 -4.75 -6.19
CA LEU A 10 2.18 -4.89 -7.62
C LEU A 10 1.13 -5.95 -7.98
N ALA A 11 1.03 -7.03 -7.22
CA ALA A 11 -0.01 -8.04 -7.42
C ALA A 11 -1.42 -7.46 -7.18
N ILE A 12 -1.59 -6.65 -6.13
CA ILE A 12 -2.85 -5.93 -5.88
C ILE A 12 -3.13 -4.94 -7.02
N ALA A 13 -2.11 -4.18 -7.44
CA ALA A 13 -2.26 -3.24 -8.56
C ALA A 13 -2.64 -3.93 -9.88
N ALA A 14 -2.15 -5.16 -10.12
CA ALA A 14 -2.55 -5.95 -11.28
C ALA A 14 -4.04 -6.30 -11.23
N VAL A 15 -4.56 -6.71 -10.05
CA VAL A 15 -6.00 -6.95 -9.87
C VAL A 15 -6.81 -5.67 -10.08
N VAL A 16 -6.37 -4.53 -9.52
CA VAL A 16 -7.02 -3.23 -9.74
C VAL A 16 -7.03 -2.87 -11.22
N SER A 17 -5.93 -3.11 -11.95
CA SER A 17 -5.84 -2.82 -13.38
C SER A 17 -6.80 -3.66 -14.23
N LEU A 18 -7.21 -4.84 -13.75
CA LEU A 18 -8.19 -5.69 -14.42
C LEU A 18 -9.65 -5.27 -14.13
N VAL A 19 -9.92 -4.79 -12.92
CA VAL A 19 -11.29 -4.48 -12.46
C VAL A 19 -11.66 -3.00 -12.64
N ALA A 20 -10.71 -2.11 -12.42
CA ALA A 20 -10.86 -0.65 -12.50
C ALA A 20 -9.57 -0.03 -13.10
N PRO A 21 -9.34 -0.20 -14.42
CA PRO A 21 -8.10 0.15 -15.09
C PRO A 21 -7.69 1.61 -14.93
N GLU A 22 -8.64 2.53 -14.77
CA GLU A 22 -8.41 3.94 -14.48
C GLU A 22 -7.59 4.20 -13.20
N PHE A 23 -7.54 3.22 -12.28
CA PHE A 23 -6.79 3.28 -11.05
C PHE A 23 -5.50 2.46 -11.07
N GLY A 24 -5.21 1.71 -12.14
CA GLY A 24 -4.08 0.79 -12.20
C GLY A 24 -2.73 1.45 -11.90
N MET A 25 -2.47 2.62 -12.50
CA MET A 25 -1.22 3.36 -12.28
C MET A 25 -1.06 3.85 -10.85
N ILE A 26 -2.11 4.42 -10.25
CA ILE A 26 -2.02 4.93 -8.87
C ILE A 26 -1.94 3.77 -7.87
N ALA A 27 -2.61 2.65 -8.13
CA ALA A 27 -2.51 1.44 -7.33
C ALA A 27 -1.09 0.84 -7.39
N ALA A 28 -0.45 0.82 -8.56
CA ALA A 28 0.93 0.36 -8.72
C ALA A 28 1.91 1.26 -7.97
N ALA A 29 1.79 2.58 -8.12
CA ALA A 29 2.64 3.53 -7.42
C ALA A 29 2.48 3.43 -5.89
N ALA A 30 1.23 3.36 -5.41
CA ALA A 30 0.92 3.21 -3.98
C ALA A 30 1.41 1.86 -3.43
N GLY A 31 1.23 0.78 -4.18
CA GLY A 31 1.68 -0.55 -3.78
C GLY A 31 3.21 -0.68 -3.68
N ILE A 32 3.95 -0.09 -4.63
CA ILE A 32 5.42 -0.03 -4.55
C ILE A 32 5.84 0.83 -3.36
N ALA A 33 5.28 2.04 -3.24
CA ALA A 33 5.66 2.97 -2.17
C ALA A 33 5.38 2.37 -0.79
N GLY A 34 4.18 1.83 -0.59
CA GLY A 34 3.74 1.17 0.64
C GLY A 34 4.60 -0.05 0.97
N GLY A 35 4.95 -0.86 -0.02
CA GLY A 35 5.75 -2.06 0.21
C GLY A 35 7.22 -1.78 0.52
N VAL A 36 7.81 -0.74 -0.08
CA VAL A 36 9.21 -0.35 0.20
C VAL A 36 9.36 0.36 1.54
N PHE A 37 8.36 1.15 1.93
CA PHE A 37 8.40 2.01 3.12
C PHE A 37 8.78 1.31 4.44
N PRO A 38 8.17 0.19 4.87
CA PRO A 38 8.52 -0.46 6.12
C PRO A 38 9.94 -1.05 6.11
N ASP A 39 10.47 -1.42 4.94
CA ASP A 39 11.82 -1.96 4.80
C ASP A 39 12.91 -0.87 4.87
N LEU A 40 12.56 0.43 4.76
CA LEU A 40 13.50 1.53 5.03
C LEU A 40 13.99 1.55 6.49
N ASP A 41 13.25 0.91 7.40
CA ASP A 41 13.64 0.75 8.81
C ASP A 41 14.95 -0.05 8.99
N LEU A 42 15.38 -0.80 7.96
CA LEU A 42 16.68 -1.48 7.94
C LEU A 42 17.84 -0.48 8.03
N TYR A 43 17.70 0.68 7.39
CA TYR A 43 18.74 1.72 7.37
C TYR A 43 18.81 2.54 8.66
N ALA A 44 17.75 2.54 9.46
CA ALA A 44 17.66 3.27 10.73
C ALA A 44 17.92 2.39 11.97
N GLY A 45 18.26 1.12 11.78
CA GLY A 45 18.48 0.15 12.86
C GLY A 45 17.35 -0.85 13.00
N HIS A 46 17.25 -1.77 12.02
CA HIS A 46 16.43 -2.98 11.96
C HIS A 46 15.15 -2.99 12.85
N ARG A 47 13.99 -2.77 12.22
CA ARG A 47 12.64 -3.04 12.75
C ARG A 47 12.26 -2.32 14.05
N ARG A 48 12.72 -1.08 14.24
CA ARG A 48 12.46 -0.30 15.46
C ARG A 48 11.41 0.79 15.30
N THR A 49 11.12 1.24 14.08
CA THR A 49 10.31 2.43 13.84
C THR A 49 9.14 2.14 12.90
N LEU A 50 9.41 2.06 11.59
CA LEU A 50 8.43 1.93 10.52
C LEU A 50 7.89 0.51 10.36
N HIS A 51 8.49 -0.49 11.02
CA HIS A 51 8.12 -1.89 10.85
C HIS A 51 7.02 -2.37 11.82
N PHE A 52 6.22 -1.45 12.38
CA PHE A 52 5.12 -1.79 13.28
C PHE A 52 3.83 -2.06 12.48
N PRO A 53 3.45 -3.34 12.22
CA PRO A 53 2.37 -3.70 11.29
C PRO A 53 0.98 -3.23 11.76
N VAL A 54 0.82 -3.03 13.07
CA VAL A 54 -0.44 -2.58 13.68
C VAL A 54 -0.87 -1.21 13.16
N TYR A 55 0.06 -0.29 12.91
CA TYR A 55 -0.28 1.05 12.44
C TYR A 55 -0.82 1.04 11.00
N TYR A 56 -0.25 0.20 10.14
CA TYR A 56 -0.71 0.04 8.76
C TYR A 56 -2.07 -0.65 8.71
N ALA A 57 -2.32 -1.66 9.55
CA ALA A 57 -3.64 -2.29 9.63
C ALA A 57 -4.72 -1.27 10.05
N VAL A 58 -4.44 -0.46 11.08
CA VAL A 58 -5.35 0.60 11.56
C VAL A 58 -5.60 1.67 10.50
N ALA A 59 -4.58 2.05 9.72
CA ALA A 59 -4.72 3.02 8.63
C ALA A 59 -5.42 2.43 7.39
N THR A 60 -5.26 1.13 7.13
CA THR A 60 -5.80 0.46 5.94
C THR A 60 -7.32 0.41 5.97
N VAL A 61 -7.91 0.02 7.12
CA VAL A 61 -9.37 -0.14 7.26
C VAL A 61 -10.15 1.11 6.85
N PRO A 62 -9.88 2.32 7.41
CA PRO A 62 -10.59 3.52 7.02
C PRO A 62 -10.25 3.97 5.59
N ALA A 63 -9.00 3.80 5.13
CA ALA A 63 -8.62 4.21 3.78
C ALA A 63 -9.33 3.38 2.69
N VAL A 64 -9.43 2.06 2.89
CA VAL A 64 -10.20 1.17 2.01
C VAL A 64 -11.68 1.51 2.06
N ALA A 65 -12.25 1.77 3.25
CA ALA A 65 -13.65 2.16 3.37
C ALA A 65 -13.96 3.45 2.59
N VAL A 66 -13.08 4.45 2.67
CA VAL A 66 -13.22 5.70 1.91
C VAL A 66 -13.10 5.45 0.40
N ALA A 67 -12.15 4.62 -0.04
CA ALA A 67 -11.99 4.28 -1.46
C ALA A 67 -13.22 3.55 -2.04
N LEU A 68 -13.89 2.72 -1.23
CA LEU A 68 -15.13 2.04 -1.61
C LEU A 68 -16.34 2.97 -1.66
N LEU A 69 -16.44 3.93 -0.74
CA LEU A 69 -17.57 4.86 -0.66
C LEU A 69 -17.45 6.04 -1.64
N ALA A 70 -16.23 6.46 -1.96
CA ALA A 70 -15.93 7.57 -2.86
C ALA A 70 -14.71 7.24 -3.73
N PRO A 71 -14.88 6.42 -4.79
CA PRO A 71 -13.77 6.02 -5.65
C PRO A 71 -13.18 7.21 -6.40
N GLY A 72 -11.87 7.38 -6.29
CA GLY A 72 -11.12 8.42 -6.99
C GLY A 72 -9.63 8.21 -6.84
N THR A 73 -8.83 8.85 -7.70
CA THR A 73 -7.37 8.65 -7.75
C THR A 73 -6.73 8.79 -6.37
N TRP A 74 -7.14 9.81 -5.61
CA TRP A 74 -6.59 10.08 -4.28
C TRP A 74 -7.04 9.09 -3.20
N THR A 75 -8.31 8.64 -3.23
CA THR A 75 -8.83 7.71 -2.22
C THR A 75 -8.28 6.30 -2.44
N VAL A 76 -8.16 5.86 -3.69
CA VAL A 76 -7.51 4.59 -4.06
C VAL A 76 -6.02 4.64 -3.75
N GLY A 77 -5.33 5.72 -4.10
CA GLY A 77 -3.91 5.90 -3.77
C GLY A 77 -3.65 5.84 -2.26
N ALA A 78 -4.49 6.53 -1.47
CA ALA A 78 -4.39 6.51 -0.01
C ALA A 78 -4.66 5.12 0.59
N ALA A 79 -5.56 4.32 0.00
CA ALA A 79 -5.82 2.94 0.43
C ALA A 79 -4.69 1.97 0.06
N GLY A 80 -4.02 2.19 -1.07
CA GLY A 80 -2.94 1.32 -1.55
C GLY A 80 -1.67 1.35 -0.70
N VAL A 81 -1.32 2.50 -0.12
CA VAL A 81 -0.07 2.66 0.66
C VAL A 81 -0.04 1.80 1.94
N PRO A 82 -1.02 1.87 2.86
CA PRO A 82 -0.97 1.09 4.09
C PRO A 82 -1.31 -0.39 3.87
N SER A 83 -2.07 -0.74 2.82
CA SER A 83 -2.57 -2.12 2.61
C SER A 83 -1.48 -3.15 2.31
N VAL A 84 -0.29 -2.72 1.91
CA VAL A 84 0.86 -3.58 1.63
C VAL A 84 2.11 -3.25 2.44
N ALA A 85 1.97 -2.32 3.39
CA ALA A 85 3.02 -1.94 4.33
C ALA A 85 2.98 -2.78 5.64
N ALA A 86 1.91 -3.56 5.84
CA ALA A 86 1.67 -4.41 7.01
C ALA A 86 2.30 -5.81 6.88
#